data_AF-A0A0L6WUD7-F1
#
_entry.id   AF-A0A0L6WUD7-F1
#
_cell.length_a   1.000
_cell.length_b   1.000
_cell.length_c   1.000
_cell.angle_alpha   90.00
_cell.angle_beta   90.00
_cell.angle_gamma   90.00
#
_symmetry.space_group_name_H-M   'P 1'
#
loop_
_entity.id
_entity.type
_entity.pdbx_description
1 polymer ?
#
loop_
_entity_poly.entity_id
_entity_poly.type
_entity_poly.pdbx_seq_one_letter_code
_entity_poly.pdbx_strand_id
1 'polypeptide(L)'
;ERQSKLDEMKAQFTNLYVKNIDPVVTQEEFENLFTPYGSVTSALLSVDDEGKSRGFGFVNYETHDEAQKAVDGLHDSEHNGRKLFVSRAQKKAEREEELRRAHEQARMEKLNKYQGVNLYIKNLEDDVYLRIVETQPELAGKITGMLLEMDNNELLRLLEDNEALNGKVTEALSVLNEFKGQ
;
A
#
# COMPACT_ATOMS: atom_id res chain seq x y z
N GLU A 1 -12.11 -36.51 -4.02
CA GLU A 1 -13.59 -36.59 -4.03
C GLU A 1 -14.28 -35.60 -3.08
N ARG A 2 -14.10 -35.66 -1.75
CA ARG A 2 -14.74 -34.68 -0.84
C ARG A 2 -14.28 -33.23 -1.05
N GLN A 3 -12.99 -33.02 -1.28
CA GLN A 3 -12.42 -31.69 -1.54
C GLN A 3 -12.96 -31.09 -2.85
N SER A 4 -12.98 -31.88 -3.93
CA SER A 4 -13.49 -31.47 -5.25
C SER A 4 -14.97 -31.06 -5.22
N LYS A 5 -15.83 -31.78 -4.48
CA LYS A 5 -17.25 -31.39 -4.32
C LYS A 5 -17.42 -30.10 -3.52
N LEU A 6 -16.57 -29.86 -2.51
CA LEU A 6 -16.59 -28.62 -1.73
C LEU A 6 -16.12 -27.43 -2.56
N ASP A 7 -15.13 -27.63 -3.44
CA ASP A 7 -14.64 -26.60 -4.35
C ASP A 7 -15.64 -26.32 -5.48
N GLU A 8 -16.36 -27.33 -6.00
CA GLU A 8 -17.49 -27.16 -6.92
C GLU A 8 -18.68 -26.42 -6.26
N MET A 9 -19.03 -26.75 -5.01
CA MET A 9 -20.08 -26.04 -4.28
C MET A 9 -19.68 -24.59 -3.95
N LYS A 10 -18.39 -24.32 -3.70
CA LYS A 10 -17.86 -22.96 -3.58
C LYS A 10 -17.81 -22.22 -4.92
N ALA A 11 -17.78 -22.94 -6.03
CA ALA A 11 -17.84 -22.39 -7.37
C ALA A 11 -19.29 -22.05 -7.79
N GLN A 12 -20.31 -22.58 -7.12
CA GLN A 12 -21.69 -22.17 -7.35
C GLN A 12 -21.92 -20.75 -6.84
N PHE A 13 -22.31 -19.87 -7.75
CA PHE A 13 -22.69 -18.50 -7.46
C PHE A 13 -24.03 -18.19 -8.11
N THR A 14 -24.85 -17.40 -7.44
CA THR A 14 -26.09 -16.84 -7.97
C THR A 14 -26.01 -15.32 -8.15
N ASN A 15 -25.05 -14.69 -7.48
CA ASN A 15 -24.87 -13.24 -7.49
C ASN A 15 -23.75 -12.84 -8.45
N LEU A 16 -24.02 -11.86 -9.29
CA LEU A 16 -23.16 -11.34 -10.34
C LEU A 16 -22.78 -9.90 -10.05
N TYR A 17 -21.53 -9.56 -10.36
CA TYR A 17 -21.04 -8.20 -10.46
C TYR A 17 -20.96 -7.80 -11.93
N VAL A 18 -21.58 -6.67 -12.25
CA VAL A 18 -21.66 -6.13 -13.60
C VAL A 18 -20.96 -4.77 -13.63
N LYS A 19 -20.03 -4.55 -14.56
CA LYS A 19 -19.28 -3.30 -14.72
C LYS A 19 -19.28 -2.84 -16.17
N ASN A 20 -18.95 -1.57 -16.37
CA ASN A 20 -18.88 -0.88 -17.67
C ASN A 20 -20.26 -0.67 -18.31
N ILE A 21 -21.28 -0.53 -17.47
CA ILE A 21 -22.63 -0.15 -17.87
C ILE A 21 -22.59 1.33 -18.28
N ASP A 22 -23.25 1.67 -19.38
CA ASP A 22 -23.37 3.08 -19.76
C ASP A 22 -24.17 3.85 -18.69
N PRO A 23 -23.70 5.02 -18.22
CA PRO A 23 -24.40 5.81 -17.21
C PRO A 23 -25.82 6.23 -17.59
N VAL A 24 -26.19 6.18 -18.88
CA VAL A 24 -27.56 6.45 -19.34
C VAL A 24 -28.53 5.32 -19.03
N VAL A 25 -28.03 4.09 -18.84
CA VAL A 25 -28.86 2.91 -18.58
C VAL A 25 -29.57 3.07 -17.24
N THR A 26 -30.88 2.93 -17.28
CA THR A 26 -31.76 2.99 -16.10
C THR A 26 -31.76 1.68 -15.33
N GLN A 27 -32.27 1.70 -14.09
CA GLN A 27 -32.45 0.49 -13.28
C GLN A 27 -33.36 -0.54 -13.97
N GLU A 28 -34.40 -0.09 -14.67
CA GLU A 28 -35.35 -0.97 -15.40
C GLU A 28 -34.69 -1.60 -16.63
N GLU A 29 -33.98 -0.82 -17.45
CA GLU A 29 -33.22 -1.34 -18.59
C GLU A 29 -32.13 -2.31 -18.15
N PHE A 30 -31.47 -2.00 -17.04
CA PHE A 30 -30.48 -2.88 -16.43
C PHE A 30 -31.11 -4.22 -16.05
N GLU A 31 -32.24 -4.24 -15.35
CA GLU A 31 -32.92 -5.50 -14.98
C GLU A 31 -33.37 -6.29 -16.23
N ASN A 32 -33.97 -5.60 -17.20
CA ASN A 32 -34.44 -6.19 -18.46
C ASN A 32 -33.33 -6.86 -19.28
N LEU A 33 -32.07 -6.41 -19.16
CA LEU A 33 -30.94 -7.03 -19.84
C LEU A 33 -30.66 -8.45 -19.32
N PHE A 34 -30.97 -8.73 -18.06
CA PHE A 34 -30.64 -9.97 -17.36
C PHE A 34 -31.80 -10.97 -17.30
N THR A 35 -33.05 -10.53 -17.48
CA THR A 35 -34.22 -11.42 -17.50
C THR A 35 -34.19 -12.54 -18.54
N PRO A 36 -33.59 -12.41 -19.75
CA PRO A 36 -33.56 -13.50 -20.73
C PRO A 36 -32.73 -14.71 -20.30
N TYR A 37 -31.87 -14.56 -19.29
CA TYR A 37 -30.94 -15.61 -18.85
C TYR A 37 -31.44 -16.40 -17.64
N GLY A 38 -32.50 -15.94 -16.96
CA GLY A 38 -33.11 -16.63 -15.83
C GLY A 38 -33.96 -15.73 -14.93
N SER A 39 -34.49 -16.32 -13.85
CA SER A 39 -35.29 -15.60 -12.85
C SER A 39 -34.39 -14.70 -11.98
N VAL A 40 -34.50 -13.39 -12.19
CA VAL A 40 -33.78 -12.38 -11.40
C VAL A 40 -34.53 -12.15 -10.08
N THR A 41 -33.89 -12.48 -8.97
CA THR A 41 -34.42 -12.22 -7.62
C THR A 41 -34.15 -10.79 -7.14
N SER A 42 -33.07 -10.18 -7.62
CA SER A 42 -32.70 -8.80 -7.32
C SER A 42 -31.73 -8.28 -8.37
N ALA A 43 -31.95 -7.06 -8.85
CA ALA A 43 -30.98 -6.32 -9.64
C ALA A 43 -30.81 -4.93 -9.03
N LEU A 44 -29.58 -4.48 -8.84
CA LEU A 44 -29.28 -3.17 -8.27
C LEU A 44 -28.18 -2.47 -9.08
N LEU A 45 -28.55 -1.40 -9.76
CA LEU A 45 -27.62 -0.47 -10.37
C LEU A 45 -27.10 0.49 -9.30
N SER A 46 -25.78 0.56 -9.16
CA SER A 46 -25.17 1.45 -8.16
C SER A 46 -25.18 2.88 -8.66
N VAL A 47 -25.76 3.78 -7.87
CA VAL A 47 -25.79 5.22 -8.11
C VAL A 47 -24.91 5.97 -7.09
N ASP A 48 -24.58 7.22 -7.38
CA ASP A 48 -23.98 8.15 -6.42
C ASP A 48 -25.05 8.86 -5.58
N ASP A 49 -24.62 9.79 -4.71
CA ASP A 49 -25.50 10.55 -3.83
C ASP A 49 -26.47 11.48 -4.59
N GLU A 50 -26.19 11.77 -5.87
CA GLU A 50 -27.01 12.59 -6.76
C GLU A 50 -27.95 11.73 -7.63
N GLY A 51 -27.93 10.40 -7.47
CA GLY A 51 -28.77 9.46 -8.21
C GLY A 51 -28.23 9.09 -9.60
N LYS A 52 -27.01 9.50 -9.95
CA LYS A 52 -26.39 9.18 -11.24
C LYS A 52 -25.71 7.81 -11.18
N SER A 53 -25.86 7.02 -12.24
CA SER A 53 -25.23 5.69 -12.34
C SER A 53 -23.71 5.75 -12.24
N ARG A 54 -23.14 4.89 -11.39
CA ARG A 54 -21.69 4.67 -11.23
C ARG A 54 -21.14 3.68 -12.26
N GLY A 55 -21.97 3.20 -13.19
CA GLY A 55 -21.57 2.31 -14.28
C GLY A 55 -21.30 0.86 -13.83
N PHE A 56 -21.81 0.46 -12.68
CA PHE A 56 -21.75 -0.92 -12.19
C PHE A 56 -22.99 -1.28 -11.37
N GLY A 57 -23.26 -2.58 -11.25
CA GLY A 57 -24.40 -3.10 -10.51
C GLY A 57 -24.22 -4.55 -10.09
N PHE A 58 -25.24 -5.07 -9.42
CA PHE A 58 -25.30 -6.45 -8.97
C PHE A 58 -26.60 -7.10 -9.44
N VAL A 59 -26.54 -8.38 -9.79
CA VAL A 59 -27.70 -9.17 -10.22
C VAL A 59 -27.67 -10.51 -9.50
N ASN A 60 -28.75 -10.89 -8.84
CA ASN A 60 -28.88 -12.18 -8.17
C ASN A 60 -29.96 -13.03 -8.86
N TYR A 61 -29.59 -14.23 -9.28
CA TYR A 61 -30.50 -15.22 -9.84
C TYR A 61 -31.02 -16.18 -8.76
N GLU A 62 -32.06 -16.95 -9.09
CA GLU A 62 -32.53 -18.05 -8.25
C GLU A 62 -31.53 -19.21 -8.21
N THR A 63 -30.89 -19.51 -9.33
CA THR A 63 -30.01 -20.66 -9.47
C THR A 63 -28.63 -20.32 -10.06
N HIS A 64 -27.66 -21.19 -9.81
CA HIS A 64 -26.31 -21.04 -10.35
C HIS A 64 -26.26 -21.16 -11.87
N ASP A 65 -27.06 -22.05 -12.46
CA ASP A 65 -27.09 -22.28 -13.91
C ASP A 65 -27.52 -21.03 -14.68
N GLU A 66 -28.52 -20.31 -14.18
CA GLU A 66 -28.98 -19.03 -14.73
C GLU A 66 -27.90 -17.94 -14.63
N ALA A 67 -27.23 -17.85 -13.47
CA ALA A 67 -26.13 -16.90 -13.28
C ALA A 67 -24.95 -17.20 -14.21
N GLN A 68 -24.61 -18.47 -14.41
CA GLN A 68 -23.55 -18.88 -15.33
C GLN A 68 -23.92 -18.56 -16.79
N LYS A 69 -25.16 -18.84 -17.21
CA LYS A 69 -25.67 -18.47 -18.53
C LYS A 69 -25.57 -16.97 -18.79
N ALA A 70 -25.91 -16.15 -17.80
CA ALA A 70 -25.79 -14.70 -17.91
C ALA A 70 -24.33 -14.25 -18.05
N VAL A 71 -23.39 -14.86 -17.30
CA VAL A 71 -21.95 -14.59 -17.47
C VAL A 71 -21.51 -14.94 -18.89
N ASP A 72 -21.84 -16.14 -19.37
CA ASP A 72 -21.40 -16.63 -20.68
C ASP A 72 -22.00 -15.83 -21.85
N GLY A 73 -23.23 -15.32 -21.68
CA GLY A 73 -23.93 -14.57 -22.72
C GLY A 73 -23.65 -13.06 -22.73
N LEU A 74 -23.43 -12.45 -21.56
CA LEU A 74 -23.29 -11.00 -21.44
C LEU A 74 -21.86 -10.52 -21.21
N HIS A 75 -20.95 -11.36 -20.70
CA HIS A 75 -19.56 -10.93 -20.56
C HIS A 75 -18.93 -10.68 -21.94
N ASP A 76 -18.29 -9.52 -22.08
CA ASP A 76 -17.69 -9.01 -23.32
C ASP A 76 -18.67 -8.71 -24.45
N SER A 77 -19.98 -8.85 -24.21
CA SER A 77 -21.03 -8.38 -25.11
C SER A 77 -21.07 -6.86 -25.17
N GLU A 78 -21.42 -6.30 -26.33
CA GLU A 78 -21.48 -4.85 -26.54
C GLU A 78 -22.90 -4.31 -26.27
N HIS A 79 -23.00 -3.31 -25.42
CA HIS A 79 -24.22 -2.58 -25.10
C HIS A 79 -23.93 -1.08 -25.07
N ASN A 80 -24.67 -0.28 -25.85
CA ASN A 80 -24.43 1.16 -26.03
C ASN A 80 -22.97 1.50 -26.38
N GLY A 81 -22.32 0.68 -27.22
CA GLY A 81 -20.92 0.85 -27.62
C GLY A 81 -19.90 0.52 -26.53
N ARG A 82 -20.31 -0.09 -25.42
CA ARG A 82 -19.43 -0.53 -24.32
C ARG A 82 -19.50 -2.02 -24.13
N LYS A 83 -18.36 -2.65 -23.88
CA LYS A 83 -18.29 -4.07 -23.52
C LYS A 83 -18.61 -4.29 -22.06
N LEU A 84 -19.62 -5.09 -21.77
CA LEU A 84 -20.01 -5.40 -20.40
C LEU A 84 -19.01 -6.36 -19.75
N PHE A 85 -18.69 -6.11 -18.49
CA PHE A 85 -17.93 -7.05 -17.67
C PHE A 85 -18.89 -7.71 -16.69
N VAL A 86 -19.13 -9.01 -16.85
CA VAL A 86 -20.04 -9.79 -16.01
C VAL A 86 -19.26 -10.93 -15.38
N SER A 87 -19.26 -11.01 -14.06
CA SER A 87 -18.50 -12.03 -13.31
C SER A 87 -19.21 -12.35 -12.00
N ARG A 88 -18.80 -13.43 -11.32
CA ARG A 88 -19.32 -13.72 -9.97
C ARG A 88 -19.09 -12.53 -9.02
N ALA A 89 -20.11 -12.15 -8.26
CA ALA A 89 -19.96 -11.16 -7.21
C ALA A 89 -19.07 -11.71 -6.09
N GLN A 90 -18.02 -10.98 -5.75
CA GLN A 90 -17.23 -11.24 -4.55
C GLN A 90 -17.89 -10.57 -3.34
N LYS A 91 -17.92 -11.24 -2.18
CA LYS A 91 -18.44 -10.61 -0.96
C LYS A 91 -17.58 -9.41 -0.61
N LYS A 92 -18.22 -8.31 -0.21
CA LYS A 92 -17.55 -7.07 0.17
C LYS A 92 -16.45 -7.30 1.22
N ALA A 93 -16.73 -8.10 2.24
CA ALA A 93 -15.78 -8.45 3.30
C ALA A 93 -14.53 -9.17 2.78
N GLU A 94 -14.68 -10.12 1.86
CA GLU A 94 -13.56 -10.85 1.26
C GLU A 94 -12.68 -9.91 0.43
N ARG A 95 -13.31 -9.08 -0.41
CA ARG A 95 -12.60 -8.08 -1.23
C ARG A 95 -11.84 -7.05 -0.38
N GLU A 96 -12.47 -6.53 0.67
CA GLU A 96 -11.85 -5.54 1.56
C GLU A 96 -10.66 -6.12 2.33
N GLU A 97 -10.73 -7.37 2.76
CA GLU A 97 -9.63 -8.05 3.45
C GLU A 97 -8.44 -8.31 2.51
N GLU A 98 -8.69 -8.80 1.29
CA GLU A 98 -7.64 -9.01 0.29
C GLU A 98 -6.94 -7.70 -0.08
N LEU A 99 -7.70 -6.63 -0.32
CA LEU A 99 -7.15 -5.29 -0.59
C LEU A 99 -6.32 -4.79 0.60
N ARG A 100 -6.80 -4.96 1.83
CA ARG A 100 -6.09 -4.54 3.04
C ARG A 100 -4.77 -5.30 3.19
N ARG A 101 -4.77 -6.62 3.01
CA ARG A 101 -3.56 -7.45 3.06
C ARG A 101 -2.56 -7.04 1.98
N ALA A 102 -3.02 -6.82 0.75
CA ALA A 102 -2.16 -6.38 -0.35
C ALA A 102 -1.52 -5.01 -0.07
N HIS A 103 -2.29 -4.05 0.44
CA HIS A 103 -1.76 -2.74 0.82
C HIS A 103 -0.78 -2.80 2.00
N GLU A 104 -1.08 -3.61 3.01
CA GLU A 104 -0.21 -3.82 4.17
C GLU A 104 1.11 -4.48 3.76
N GLN A 105 1.05 -5.49 2.90
CA GLN A 105 2.22 -6.18 2.36
C GLN A 105 3.07 -5.25 1.48
N ALA A 106 2.45 -4.47 0.59
CA ALA A 106 3.16 -3.48 -0.22
C ALA A 106 3.81 -2.37 0.62
N ARG A 107 3.16 -1.96 1.72
CA ARG A 107 3.72 -1.00 2.69
C ARG A 107 4.93 -1.60 3.41
N MET A 108 4.82 -2.83 3.91
CA MET A 108 5.92 -3.52 4.57
C MET A 108 7.09 -3.77 3.61
N GLU A 109 6.82 -4.15 2.37
CA GLU A 109 7.86 -4.37 1.36
C GLU A 109 8.59 -3.07 1.02
N LYS A 110 7.88 -1.94 0.88
CA LYS A 110 8.52 -0.62 0.75
C LYS A 110 9.35 -0.26 1.97
N LEU A 111 8.82 -0.49 3.18
CA LEU A 111 9.53 -0.17 4.42
C LEU A 111 10.81 -1.00 4.56
N ASN A 112 10.74 -2.31 4.28
CA ASN A 112 11.89 -3.21 4.27
C ASN A 112 12.89 -2.85 3.15
N LYS A 113 12.41 -2.45 1.97
CA LYS A 113 13.28 -2.02 0.86
C LYS A 113 14.13 -0.80 1.21
N TYR A 114 13.60 0.09 2.06
CA TYR A 114 14.32 1.27 2.54
C TYR A 114 14.87 1.11 3.97
N GLN A 115 14.76 -0.08 4.55
CA GLN A 115 15.40 -0.38 5.82
C GLN A 115 16.88 -0.64 5.54
N GLY A 116 17.74 0.29 5.96
CA GLY A 116 19.19 0.19 5.71
C GLY A 116 19.68 0.81 4.39
N VAL A 117 18.86 1.61 3.68
CA VAL A 117 19.43 2.52 2.67
C VAL A 117 20.20 3.62 3.37
N ASN A 118 21.52 3.62 3.15
CA ASN A 118 22.43 4.66 3.59
C ASN A 118 22.10 5.93 2.79
N LEU A 119 21.30 6.84 3.36
CA LEU A 119 21.15 8.20 2.84
C LEU A 119 22.53 8.85 3.00
N TYR A 120 23.21 9.13 1.89
CA TYR A 120 24.45 9.89 1.88
C TYR A 120 24.30 11.15 2.74
N ILE A 121 24.88 11.14 3.94
CA ILE A 121 24.95 12.31 4.82
C ILE A 121 26.04 13.20 4.21
N LYS A 122 25.67 14.02 3.24
CA LYS A 122 26.48 15.20 2.93
C LYS A 122 26.34 16.11 4.15
N ASN A 123 27.46 16.40 4.82
CA ASN A 123 27.64 17.36 5.92
C ASN A 123 27.76 16.79 7.35
N LEU A 124 28.00 15.48 7.54
CA LEU A 124 28.28 14.94 8.88
C LEU A 124 29.51 15.59 9.53
N GLU A 125 30.55 15.85 8.73
CA GLU A 125 31.75 16.58 9.15
C GLU A 125 31.43 18.00 9.62
N ASP A 126 30.63 18.74 8.85
CA ASP A 126 30.24 20.11 9.19
C ASP A 126 29.38 20.14 10.46
N ASP A 127 28.43 19.22 10.61
CA ASP A 127 27.54 19.16 11.78
C ASP A 127 28.31 18.82 13.06
N VAL A 128 29.24 17.85 12.99
CA VAL A 128 30.12 17.50 14.11
C VAL A 128 31.06 18.66 14.45
N TYR A 129 31.66 19.31 13.45
CA TYR A 129 32.52 20.47 13.66
C TYR A 129 31.78 21.64 14.31
N LEU A 130 30.58 21.97 13.83
CA LEU A 130 29.76 23.06 14.36
C LEU A 130 29.39 22.84 15.83
N ARG A 131 29.22 21.60 16.26
CA ARG A 131 28.93 21.31 17.66
C ARG A 131 30.16 21.39 18.56
N ILE A 132 31.32 20.98 18.08
CA ILE A 132 32.56 21.01 18.85
C ILE A 132 33.12 22.43 18.96
N VAL A 133 32.99 23.24 17.90
CA VAL A 133 33.51 24.62 17.91
C VAL A 133 32.82 25.51 18.96
N GLU A 134 31.58 25.17 19.37
CA GLU A 134 30.87 25.84 20.47
C GLU A 134 31.60 25.70 21.81
N THR A 135 32.23 24.54 22.07
CA THR A 135 32.86 24.22 23.36
C THR A 135 34.38 24.34 23.30
N GLN A 136 34.99 23.98 22.17
CA GLN A 136 36.44 23.92 21.99
C GLN A 136 36.87 24.48 20.61
N PRO A 137 36.87 25.82 20.44
CA PRO A 137 37.13 26.45 19.15
C PRO A 137 38.55 26.20 18.61
N GLU A 138 39.56 26.17 19.49
CA GLU A 138 40.96 26.03 19.06
C GLU A 138 41.35 24.62 18.61
N LEU A 139 40.62 23.59 19.06
CA LEU A 139 40.93 22.19 18.76
C LEU A 139 39.82 21.50 17.95
N ALA A 140 38.72 22.20 17.62
CA ALA A 140 37.58 21.66 16.92
C ALA A 140 37.97 20.84 15.69
N GLY A 141 38.81 21.38 14.80
CA GLY A 141 39.21 20.66 13.58
C GLY A 141 39.95 19.35 13.85
N LYS A 142 40.79 19.28 14.90
CA LYS A 142 41.51 18.04 15.27
C LYS A 142 40.57 17.02 15.91
N ILE A 143 39.68 17.49 16.78
CA ILE A 143 38.71 16.64 17.47
C ILE A 143 37.69 16.08 16.46
N THR A 144 37.16 16.90 15.56
CA THR A 144 36.31 16.46 14.45
C THR A 144 37.02 15.40 13.63
N GLY A 145 38.29 15.62 13.25
CA GLY A 145 39.08 14.63 12.52
C GLY A 145 39.18 13.28 13.25
N MET A 146 39.40 13.29 14.56
CA MET A 146 39.46 12.06 15.37
C MET A 146 38.09 11.37 15.51
N LEU A 147 37.00 12.13 15.64
CA LEU A 147 35.66 11.56 15.73
C LEU A 147 35.17 11.01 14.39
N LEU A 148 35.60 11.60 13.26
CA LEU A 148 35.28 11.09 11.93
C LEU A 148 35.92 9.72 11.62
N GLU A 149 36.81 9.21 12.47
CA GLU A 149 37.28 7.82 12.41
C GLU A 149 36.26 6.81 12.96
N MET A 150 35.18 7.27 13.60
CA MET A 150 34.08 6.46 14.11
C MET A 150 33.05 6.10 13.03
N ASP A 151 32.25 5.06 13.26
CA ASP A 151 31.17 4.69 12.34
C ASP A 151 30.10 5.79 12.24
N ASN A 152 29.58 6.05 11.03
CA ASN A 152 28.57 7.09 10.78
C ASN A 152 27.31 6.96 11.67
N ASN A 153 26.92 5.74 12.02
CA ASN A 153 25.78 5.50 12.92
C ASN A 153 26.05 5.92 14.36
N GLU A 154 27.32 5.84 14.80
CA GLU A 154 27.73 6.28 16.14
C GLU A 154 27.81 7.80 16.18
N LEU A 155 28.40 8.42 15.15
CA LEU A 155 28.43 9.88 14.98
C LEU A 155 27.04 10.51 14.96
N LEU A 156 26.08 9.89 14.26
CA LEU A 156 24.69 10.33 14.27
C LEU A 156 24.08 10.32 15.69
N ARG A 157 24.35 9.27 16.48
CA ARG A 157 23.87 9.21 17.87
C ARG A 157 24.50 10.29 18.74
N LEU A 158 25.78 10.60 18.52
CA LEU A 158 26.46 11.69 19.24
C LEU A 158 25.89 13.07 18.89
N LEU A 159 25.45 13.28 17.64
CA LEU A 159 24.80 14.53 17.26
C LEU A 159 23.40 14.70 17.89
N GLU A 160 22.74 13.60 18.23
CA GLU A 160 21.45 13.58 18.93
C GLU A 160 21.58 13.72 20.46
N ASP A 161 22.75 13.38 21.04
CA ASP A 161 23.02 13.40 22.48
C ASP A 161 24.28 14.21 22.84
N ASN A 162 24.05 15.40 23.38
CA ASN A 162 25.11 16.33 23.80
C ASN A 162 25.99 15.79 24.93
N GLU A 163 25.46 14.97 25.84
CA GLU A 163 26.25 14.43 26.96
C GLU A 163 27.24 13.39 26.44
N ALA A 164 26.76 12.50 25.57
CA ALA A 164 27.59 11.50 24.91
C ALA A 164 28.69 12.14 24.05
N LEU A 165 28.35 13.18 23.27
CA LEU A 165 29.33 13.90 22.46
C LEU A 165 30.38 14.60 23.32
N ASN A 166 29.98 15.29 24.39
CA ASN A 166 30.92 15.96 25.29
C ASN A 166 31.86 14.95 25.97
N GLY A 167 31.38 13.75 26.28
CA GLY A 167 32.22 12.64 26.74
C GLY A 167 33.31 12.29 25.72
N LYS A 168 32.92 12.12 24.45
CA LYS A 168 33.86 11.80 23.36
C LYS A 168 34.84 12.94 23.05
N VAL A 169 34.40 14.18 23.12
CA VAL A 169 35.26 15.36 23.02
C VAL A 169 36.30 15.38 24.14
N THR A 170 35.91 15.01 25.37
CA THR A 170 36.81 14.94 26.54
C THR A 170 37.86 13.84 26.39
N GLU A 171 37.47 12.68 25.86
CA GLU A 171 38.39 11.60 25.51
C GLU A 171 39.43 12.07 24.48
N ALA A 172 38.98 12.70 23.38
CA ALA A 172 39.86 13.23 22.35
C ALA A 172 40.81 14.32 22.88
N LEU A 173 40.33 15.19 23.77
CA LEU A 173 41.14 16.21 24.43
C LEU A 173 42.25 15.61 25.30
N SER A 174 41.95 14.54 26.04
CA SER A 174 42.95 13.83 26.85
C SER A 174 44.08 13.29 25.97
N VAL A 175 43.74 12.64 24.86
CA VAL A 175 44.71 12.13 23.89
C VAL A 175 45.56 13.26 23.29
N LEU A 176 44.94 14.36 22.88
CA LEU A 176 45.68 15.51 22.32
C LEU A 176 46.62 16.17 23.32
N ASN A 177 46.29 16.16 24.61
CA ASN A 177 47.16 16.70 25.66
C ASN A 177 48.33 15.76 25.99
N GLU A 178 48.12 14.45 25.95
CA GLU A 178 49.21 13.46 26.10
C GLU A 178 50.27 13.60 24.99
N PHE A 179 49.84 13.84 23.75
CA PHE A 179 50.75 14.06 22.62
C PHE A 179 51.48 15.41 22.64
N LYS A 180 50.96 16.43 23.34
CA LYS A 180 51.63 17.73 23.52
C LYS A 180 52.67 17.72 24.64
N GLY A 181 52.63 16.71 25.52
CA GLY A 181 53.55 16.55 26.65
C GLY A 181 54.82 15.73 26.36
N GLN A 182 54.97 15.24 25.12
CA GLN A 182 56.18 14.58 24.59
C GLN A 182 56.90 15.52 23.61
#